data_AF-A0A920RRP3-F1
#
_entry.id   AF-A0A920RRP3-F1
#
_cell.length_a   1.000
_cell.length_b   1.000
_cell.length_c   1.000
_cell.angle_alpha   90.00
_cell.angle_beta   90.00
_cell.angle_gamma   90.00
#
_symmetry.space_group_name_H-M   'P 1'
#
loop_
_entity.id
_entity.type
_entity.pdbx_description
1 polymer ?
#
loop_
_entity_poly.entity_id
_entity_poly.type
_entity_poly.pdbx_seq_one_letter_code
_entity_poly.pdbx_strand_id
1 'polypeptide(L)'
;MFRQESLRELKNGTRPREIEQLHARMLAAGARREFHVARRARFTALAKQGTVTEDDLSAVVSAAITAERDYDDARAGHQLAVAGPRKEKLVQAAARLAVQQAVVDQLKDRISKHTIVSRFAGYVTAGEPRSENGSAVAIRLSKSCRSTRST
;
A
#
# COMPACT_ATOMS: atom_id res chain seq x y z
N MET A 1 10.72 -4.16 10.59
CA MET A 1 10.37 -4.86 9.34
C MET A 1 9.03 -4.36 8.79
N PHE A 2 7.90 -4.65 9.42
CA PHE A 2 6.55 -4.36 8.87
C PHE A 2 6.28 -2.95 8.31
N ARG A 3 6.71 -1.87 8.97
CA ARG A 3 6.37 -0.51 8.52
C ARG A 3 7.33 0.12 7.52
N GLN A 4 8.54 -0.42 7.38
CA GLN A 4 9.43 -0.07 6.27
C GLN A 4 8.85 -0.62 4.97
N GLU A 5 8.25 -1.81 5.03
CA GLU A 5 7.57 -2.47 3.93
C GLU A 5 6.31 -1.69 3.51
N SER A 6 5.47 -1.26 4.46
CA SER A 6 4.32 -0.40 4.16
C SER A 6 4.69 0.94 3.49
N LEU A 7 5.83 1.54 3.87
CA LEU A 7 6.32 2.78 3.26
C LEU A 7 6.85 2.51 1.84
N ARG A 8 7.47 1.34 1.62
CA ARG A 8 7.89 0.85 0.30
C ARG A 8 6.70 0.62 -0.62
N GLU A 9 5.63 0.01 -0.12
CA GLU A 9 4.38 -0.19 -0.85
C GLU A 9 3.74 1.16 -1.23
N LEU A 10 3.66 2.11 -0.29
CA LEU A 10 3.17 3.46 -0.55
C LEU A 10 4.06 4.23 -1.54
N LYS A 11 5.38 4.02 -1.53
CA LYS A 11 6.32 4.62 -2.50
C LYS A 11 6.23 4.00 -3.88
N ASN A 12 5.97 2.69 -3.97
CA ASN A 12 5.76 2.01 -5.24
C ASN A 12 4.44 2.42 -5.91
N GLY A 13 3.54 3.10 -5.18
CA GLY A 13 2.34 3.72 -5.73
C GLY A 13 1.33 2.70 -6.27
N THR A 14 0.45 3.17 -7.15
CA THR A 14 -0.49 2.31 -7.89
C THR A 14 0.30 1.39 -8.82
N ARG A 15 -0.03 0.10 -8.85
CA ARG A 15 0.72 -0.84 -9.70
C ARG A 15 0.51 -0.50 -11.18
N PRO A 16 1.51 -0.60 -12.05
CA PRO A 16 1.35 -0.26 -13.48
C PRO A 16 0.24 -1.07 -14.14
N ARG A 17 0.07 -2.34 -13.74
CA ARG A 17 -1.02 -3.21 -14.19
C ARG A 17 -2.42 -2.70 -13.83
N GLU A 18 -2.57 -2.00 -12.71
CA GLU A 18 -3.85 -1.41 -12.28
C GLU A 18 -4.16 -0.16 -13.11
N ILE A 19 -3.14 0.64 -13.45
CA ILE A 19 -3.27 1.80 -14.35
C ILE A 19 -3.71 1.33 -15.74
N GLU A 20 -3.07 0.29 -16.29
CA GLU A 20 -3.46 -0.32 -17.57
C GLU A 20 -4.91 -0.84 -17.55
N GLN A 21 -5.32 -1.49 -16.45
CA GLN A 21 -6.69 -1.96 -16.31
C GLN A 21 -7.70 -0.80 -16.30
N LEU A 22 -7.40 0.28 -15.59
CA LEU A 22 -8.25 1.47 -15.53
C LEU A 22 -8.27 2.20 -16.88
N HIS A 23 -7.14 2.25 -17.57
CA HIS A 23 -7.05 2.78 -18.93
C HIS A 23 -7.94 1.99 -19.90
N ALA A 24 -7.88 0.66 -19.86
CA ALA A 24 -8.75 -0.20 -20.67
C ALA A 24 -10.24 0.02 -20.34
N ARG A 25 -10.60 0.20 -19.06
CA ARG A 25 -11.97 0.54 -18.66
C ARG A 25 -12.41 1.90 -19.20
N MET A 26 -11.55 2.92 -19.15
CA MET A 26 -11.80 4.24 -19.72
C MET A 26 -12.06 4.16 -21.23
N LEU A 27 -11.23 3.41 -21.96
CA LEU A 27 -11.42 3.19 -23.41
C LEU A 27 -12.75 2.48 -23.71
N ALA A 28 -13.10 1.46 -22.94
CA ALA A 28 -14.37 0.75 -23.09
C ALA A 28 -15.58 1.66 -22.81
N ALA A 29 -15.51 2.51 -21.77
CA ALA A 29 -16.54 3.50 -21.50
C ALA A 29 -16.61 4.56 -22.60
N GLY A 30 -15.47 4.97 -23.18
CA GLY A 30 -15.40 5.90 -24.31
C GLY A 30 -16.13 5.37 -25.53
N ALA A 31 -15.88 4.11 -25.91
CA ALA A 31 -16.58 3.47 -27.03
C ALA A 31 -18.11 3.39 -26.81
N ARG A 32 -18.54 3.10 -25.57
CA ARG A 32 -19.97 3.11 -25.22
C ARG A 32 -20.58 4.50 -25.33
N ARG A 33 -19.89 5.52 -24.81
CA ARG A 33 -20.30 6.92 -24.94
C ARG A 33 -20.49 7.30 -26.40
N GLU A 34 -19.50 7.02 -27.25
CA GLU A 34 -19.57 7.34 -28.69
C GLU A 34 -20.79 6.70 -29.35
N PHE A 35 -21.05 5.42 -29.07
CA PHE A 35 -22.23 4.72 -29.56
C PHE A 35 -23.54 5.40 -29.12
N HIS A 36 -23.68 5.73 -27.83
CA HIS A 36 -24.90 6.34 -27.32
C HIS A 36 -25.10 7.78 -27.79
N VAL A 37 -24.02 8.56 -27.94
CA VAL A 37 -24.07 9.92 -28.50
C VAL A 37 -24.49 9.88 -29.97
N ALA A 38 -23.91 8.98 -30.77
CA ALA A 38 -24.30 8.79 -32.16
C ALA A 38 -25.77 8.33 -32.28
N ARG A 39 -26.20 7.43 -31.40
CA ARG A 39 -27.59 6.97 -31.34
C ARG A 39 -28.54 8.12 -30.98
N ARG A 40 -28.19 8.96 -30.01
CA ARG A 40 -28.95 10.17 -29.65
C ARG A 40 -29.10 11.10 -30.84
N ALA A 41 -28.00 11.42 -31.52
CA ALA A 41 -28.03 12.29 -32.71
C ALA A 41 -28.97 11.72 -33.78
N ARG A 42 -28.93 10.41 -34.04
CA ARG A 42 -29.83 9.75 -34.99
C ARG A 42 -31.29 9.85 -34.57
N PHE A 43 -31.61 9.55 -33.31
CA PHE A 43 -32.99 9.62 -32.80
C PHE A 43 -33.54 11.04 -32.79
N THR A 44 -32.70 12.04 -32.49
CA THR A 44 -33.11 13.46 -32.60
C THR A 44 -33.43 13.87 -34.03
N ALA A 45 -32.74 13.31 -35.03
CA ALA A 45 -33.05 13.59 -36.43
C ALA A 45 -34.38 12.93 -36.86
N LEU A 46 -34.64 11.70 -36.42
CA LEU A 46 -35.89 10.98 -36.69
C LEU A 46 -37.10 11.58 -35.97
N ALA A 47 -36.92 12.10 -34.76
CA ALA A 47 -37.97 12.81 -34.03
C ALA A 47 -38.41 14.09 -34.74
N LYS A 48 -37.48 14.83 -35.36
CA LYS A 48 -37.82 15.99 -36.21
C LYS A 48 -38.65 15.61 -37.45
N GLN A 49 -38.54 14.36 -37.90
CA GLN A 49 -39.32 13.80 -39.00
C GLN A 49 -40.66 13.20 -38.53
N GLY A 50 -40.96 13.26 -37.23
CA GLY A 50 -42.19 12.73 -36.65
C GLY A 50 -42.27 11.20 -36.60
N THR A 51 -41.15 10.50 -36.80
CA THR A 51 -41.11 9.03 -36.92
C THR A 51 -40.90 8.32 -35.57
N VAL A 52 -40.62 9.06 -34.50
CA VAL A 52 -40.21 8.53 -33.19
C VAL A 52 -41.06 9.15 -32.10
N THR A 53 -41.38 8.37 -31.06
CA THR A 53 -42.14 8.86 -29.90
C THR A 53 -41.27 9.68 -28.96
N GLU A 54 -41.88 10.56 -28.17
CA GLU A 54 -41.13 11.37 -27.19
C GLU A 54 -40.48 10.52 -26.09
N ASP A 55 -41.11 9.39 -25.74
CA ASP A 55 -40.57 8.45 -24.74
C ASP A 55 -39.30 7.75 -25.25
N ASP A 56 -39.30 7.31 -26.52
CA ASP A 56 -38.11 6.74 -27.17
C ASP A 56 -36.95 7.74 -27.22
N LEU A 57 -37.24 9.02 -27.55
CA LEU A 57 -36.25 10.08 -27.56
C LEU A 57 -35.66 10.28 -26.15
N SER A 58 -36.54 10.38 -25.14
CA SER A 58 -36.16 10.59 -23.75
C SER A 58 -35.31 9.45 -23.20
N ALA A 59 -35.63 8.20 -23.56
CA ALA A 59 -34.84 7.02 -23.19
C ALA A 59 -33.43 7.06 -23.80
N VAL A 60 -33.30 7.41 -25.08
CA VAL A 60 -31.99 7.50 -25.74
C VAL A 60 -31.16 8.67 -25.22
N VAL A 61 -31.79 9.81 -24.93
CA VAL A 61 -31.12 10.97 -24.32
C VAL A 61 -30.59 10.60 -22.93
N SER A 62 -31.41 9.97 -22.10
CA SER A 62 -31.02 9.52 -20.76
C SER A 62 -29.86 8.53 -20.83
N ALA A 63 -29.93 7.54 -21.72
CA ALA A 63 -28.84 6.57 -21.92
C ALA A 63 -27.52 7.23 -22.38
N ALA A 64 -27.59 8.25 -23.23
CA ALA A 64 -26.40 9.01 -23.65
C ALA A 64 -25.79 9.81 -22.50
N ILE A 65 -26.62 10.46 -21.67
CA ILE A 65 -26.16 11.18 -20.49
C ILE A 65 -25.48 10.21 -19.51
N THR A 66 -26.09 9.05 -19.24
CA THR A 66 -25.48 8.02 -18.37
C THR A 66 -24.13 7.57 -18.91
N ALA A 67 -24.03 7.27 -20.22
CA ALA A 67 -22.78 6.85 -20.83
C ALA A 67 -21.68 7.94 -20.80
N GLU A 68 -22.07 9.23 -20.87
CA GLU A 68 -21.13 10.35 -20.66
C GLU A 68 -20.62 10.39 -19.21
N ARG A 69 -21.50 10.22 -18.22
CA ARG A 69 -21.12 10.18 -16.80
C ARG A 69 -20.23 8.98 -16.48
N ASP A 70 -20.54 7.81 -17.01
CA ASP A 70 -19.73 6.60 -16.84
C ASP A 70 -18.31 6.80 -17.41
N TYR A 71 -18.18 7.51 -18.53
CA TYR A 71 -16.88 7.85 -19.11
C TYR A 71 -16.10 8.85 -18.25
N ASP A 72 -16.76 9.90 -17.76
CA ASP A 72 -16.14 10.90 -16.88
C ASP A 72 -15.64 10.26 -15.57
N ASP A 73 -16.44 9.36 -14.98
CA ASP A 73 -16.07 8.61 -13.78
C ASP A 73 -14.88 7.67 -14.05
N ALA A 74 -14.87 6.95 -15.17
CA ALA A 74 -13.76 6.08 -15.55
C ALA A 74 -12.47 6.88 -15.81
N ARG A 75 -12.59 8.06 -16.45
CA ARG A 75 -11.48 8.98 -16.69
C ARG A 75 -10.92 9.53 -15.38
N ALA A 76 -11.78 9.97 -14.47
CA ALA A 76 -11.38 10.45 -13.14
C ALA A 76 -10.67 9.33 -12.35
N GLY A 77 -11.21 8.11 -12.39
CA GLY A 77 -10.58 6.93 -11.77
C GLY A 77 -9.17 6.65 -12.31
N HIS A 78 -8.98 6.70 -13.62
CA HIS A 78 -7.66 6.55 -14.24
C HIS A 78 -6.70 7.70 -13.83
N GLN A 79 -7.17 8.94 -13.83
CA GLN A 79 -6.36 10.10 -13.41
C GLN A 79 -5.92 10.00 -11.95
N LEU A 80 -6.82 9.56 -11.05
CA LEU A 80 -6.49 9.32 -9.65
C LEU A 80 -5.44 8.20 -9.48
N ALA A 81 -5.56 7.14 -10.28
CA ALA A 81 -4.59 6.04 -10.26
C ALA A 81 -3.20 6.47 -10.74
N VAL A 82 -3.12 7.30 -11.79
CA VAL A 82 -1.87 7.89 -12.30
C VAL A 82 -1.27 8.89 -11.31
N ALA A 83 -2.10 9.71 -10.67
CA ALA A 83 -1.64 10.68 -9.67
C ALA A 83 -1.04 10.00 -8.43
N GLY A 84 -1.40 8.74 -8.16
CA GLY A 84 -0.83 7.93 -7.09
C GLY A 84 -1.19 8.44 -5.68
N PRO A 85 -0.54 7.91 -4.63
CA PRO A 85 -0.84 8.30 -3.25
C PRO A 85 -0.48 9.77 -2.99
N ARG A 86 -1.39 10.49 -2.32
CA ARG A 86 -1.19 11.89 -1.93
C ARG A 86 0.09 12.06 -1.11
N LYS A 87 0.88 13.10 -1.41
CA LYS A 87 2.15 13.42 -0.74
C LYS A 87 2.03 13.49 0.78
N GLU A 88 0.90 13.97 1.29
CA GLU A 88 0.58 14.03 2.72
C GLU A 88 0.62 12.65 3.40
N LYS A 89 0.09 11.62 2.74
CA LYS A 89 0.09 10.24 3.28
C LYS A 89 1.51 9.68 3.35
N LEU A 90 2.37 10.02 2.40
CA LEU A 90 3.79 9.63 2.43
C LEU A 90 4.52 10.29 3.60
N VAL A 91 4.28 11.59 3.84
CA VAL A 91 4.87 12.32 4.96
C VAL A 91 4.40 11.74 6.31
N GLN A 92 3.10 11.46 6.44
CA GLN A 92 2.56 10.82 7.64
C GLN A 92 3.14 9.42 7.87
N ALA A 93 3.28 8.61 6.82
CA ALA A 93 3.89 7.28 6.91
C ALA A 93 5.37 7.37 7.30
N ALA A 94 6.12 8.34 6.75
CA ALA A 94 7.51 8.60 7.11
C ALA A 94 7.66 9.08 8.56
N ALA A 95 6.79 9.97 9.02
CA ALA A 95 6.77 10.41 10.41
C ALA A 95 6.50 9.24 11.37
N ARG A 96 5.51 8.39 11.05
CA ARG A 96 5.21 7.17 11.83
C ARG A 96 6.42 6.24 11.90
N LEU A 97 7.11 6.03 10.77
CA LEU A 97 8.33 5.23 10.72
C LEU A 97 9.41 5.80 11.66
N ALA A 98 9.65 7.11 11.60
CA ALA A 98 10.67 7.78 12.40
C ALA A 98 10.41 7.63 13.91
N VAL A 99 9.17 7.84 14.35
CA VAL A 99 8.77 7.69 15.76
C VAL A 99 9.10 6.29 16.28
N GLN A 100 8.86 5.25 15.49
CA GLN A 100 9.05 3.89 15.96
C GLN A 100 10.50 3.44 15.88
N GLN A 101 11.26 3.99 14.94
CA GLN A 101 12.71 3.80 14.92
C GLN A 101 13.31 4.33 16.23
N ALA A 102 12.87 5.52 16.67
CA ALA A 102 13.27 6.06 17.97
C ALA A 102 12.88 5.15 19.15
N VAL A 103 11.68 4.56 19.14
CA VAL A 103 11.27 3.58 20.17
C VAL A 103 12.16 2.33 20.16
N VAL A 104 12.47 1.80 18.97
CA VAL A 104 13.35 0.62 18.84
C VAL A 104 14.74 0.93 19.38
N ASP A 105 15.28 2.11 19.07
CA ASP A 105 16.61 2.50 19.51
C ASP A 105 16.65 2.74 21.03
N GLN A 106 15.60 3.34 21.61
CA GLN A 106 15.45 3.42 23.06
C GLN A 106 15.39 2.04 23.73
N LEU A 107 14.69 1.08 23.12
CA LEU A 107 14.61 -0.29 23.64
C LEU A 107 15.96 -1.01 23.58
N LYS A 108 16.72 -0.86 22.48
CA LYS A 108 18.08 -1.38 22.36
C LYS A 108 18.99 -0.81 23.44
N ASP A 109 18.92 0.50 23.67
CA ASP A 109 19.70 1.16 24.70
C ASP A 109 19.36 0.64 26.10
N ARG A 110 18.07 0.43 26.39
CA ARG A 110 17.63 -0.17 27.66
C ARG A 110 18.15 -1.59 27.82
N ILE A 111 18.04 -2.43 26.79
CA ILE A 111 18.55 -3.81 26.81
C ILE A 111 20.06 -3.79 27.07
N SER A 112 20.82 -2.95 26.37
CA SER A 112 22.26 -2.84 26.57
C SER A 112 22.63 -2.40 28.00
N LYS A 113 21.90 -1.46 28.60
CA LYS A 113 22.16 -0.97 29.96
C LYS A 113 21.81 -2.00 31.04
N HIS A 114 20.81 -2.84 30.81
CA HIS A 114 20.37 -3.87 31.76
C HIS A 114 20.99 -5.26 31.50
N THR A 115 21.89 -5.39 30.52
CA THR A 115 22.64 -6.62 30.27
C THR A 115 23.97 -6.56 31.02
N ILE A 116 24.11 -7.38 32.06
CA ILE A 116 25.36 -7.50 32.81
C ILE A 116 26.32 -8.38 32.00
N VAL A 117 27.41 -7.78 31.51
CA VAL A 117 28.49 -8.49 30.81
C VAL A 117 29.78 -8.39 31.63
N SER A 118 30.45 -9.53 31.83
CA SER A 118 31.76 -9.54 32.47
C SER A 118 32.80 -8.88 31.56
N ARG A 119 33.56 -7.92 32.10
CA ARG A 119 34.65 -7.23 31.38
C ARG A 119 35.92 -8.05 31.25
N PHE A 120 36.02 -9.17 31.95
CA PHE A 120 37.20 -10.03 31.99
C PHE A 120 36.79 -11.50 31.89
N ALA A 121 37.66 -12.32 31.27
CA ALA A 121 37.51 -13.77 31.25
C ALA A 121 37.94 -14.32 32.63
N GLY A 122 36.97 -14.80 33.41
CA GLY A 122 37.18 -15.40 34.73
C GLY A 122 36.04 -16.34 35.08
N TYR A 123 36.22 -17.15 36.13
CA TYR A 123 35.24 -18.16 36.56
C TYR A 123 34.43 -17.63 37.75
N VAL A 124 33.11 -17.77 37.73
CA VAL A 124 32.22 -17.29 38.81
C VAL A 124 32.15 -18.33 39.92
N THR A 125 32.80 -18.07 41.05
CA THR A 125 32.81 -18.92 42.26
C THR A 125 31.87 -18.36 43.33
N ALA A 126 30.56 -18.51 43.14
CA ALA A 126 29.50 -18.52 44.16
C ALA A 126 28.15 -18.35 43.45
N GLY A 127 27.32 -19.39 43.45
CA GLY A 127 25.93 -19.31 43.00
C GLY A 127 25.03 -19.53 44.21
N GLU A 128 24.31 -18.49 44.61
CA GLU A 128 23.18 -18.64 45.54
C GLU A 128 21.91 -18.80 44.69
N PRO A 129 21.26 -19.98 44.65
CA PRO A 129 20.15 -20.22 43.74
C PRO A 129 18.85 -19.79 44.43
N ARG A 130 18.51 -18.51 44.37
CA ARG A 130 17.13 -18.07 44.66
C ARG A 130 16.37 -17.93 43.35
N SER A 131 15.62 -18.97 43.04
CA SER A 131 14.72 -19.08 41.89
C SER A 131 13.58 -18.05 41.99
N GLU A 132 13.66 -16.98 41.20
CA GLU A 132 12.47 -16.28 40.70
C GLU A 132 12.42 -16.48 39.18
N ASN A 133 11.74 -17.55 38.81
CA ASN A 133 11.51 -17.93 37.41
C ASN A 133 10.56 -16.94 36.77
N GLY A 134 11.11 -16.14 35.85
CA GLY A 134 10.31 -15.27 34.99
C GLY A 134 11.05 -14.73 33.76
N SER A 135 12.25 -15.21 33.42
CA SER A 135 12.79 -15.05 32.06
C SER A 135 14.02 -15.95 31.86
N ALA A 136 14.03 -16.68 30.75
CA ALA A 136 15.14 -17.52 30.36
C ALA A 136 16.39 -16.65 30.10
N VAL A 137 17.34 -16.67 31.03
CA VAL A 137 18.68 -16.11 30.85
C VAL A 137 19.43 -17.02 29.89
N ALA A 138 19.29 -16.77 28.59
CA ALA A 138 20.07 -17.44 27.56
C ALA A 138 21.51 -16.94 27.59
N ILE A 139 22.33 -17.52 28.46
CA ILE A 139 23.79 -17.33 28.46
C ILE A 139 24.32 -18.00 27.17
N ARG A 140 24.42 -17.23 26.09
CA ARG A 140 25.04 -17.68 24.84
C ARG A 140 26.56 -17.75 25.06
N LEU A 141 27.05 -18.90 25.53
CA LEU A 141 28.47 -19.25 25.53
C LEU A 141 28.94 -19.40 24.08
N SER A 142 29.63 -18.39 23.55
CA SER A 142 30.40 -18.49 22.32
C SER A 142 31.60 -19.41 22.54
N LYS A 143 31.42 -20.72 22.32
CA LYS A 143 32.56 -21.64 22.13
C LYS A 143 33.26 -21.27 20.83
N SER A 144 34.27 -20.40 20.88
CA SER A 144 35.30 -20.37 19.84
C SER A 144 36.18 -21.61 20.04
N CYS A 145 35.80 -22.73 19.41
CA CYS A 145 36.64 -23.91 19.31
C CYS A 145 37.81 -23.56 18.36
N ARG A 146 38.93 -23.09 18.92
CA ARG A 146 40.17 -22.91 18.19
C ARG A 146 40.82 -24.28 18.07
N SER A 147 40.67 -24.94 16.93
CA SER A 147 41.44 -26.14 16.60
C SER A 147 42.90 -25.74 16.38
N THR A 148 43.77 -25.99 17.35
CA THR A 148 45.21 -26.07 17.10
C THR A 148 45.58 -27.53 16.98
N ARG A 149 45.76 -27.95 15.72
CA ARG A 149 46.39 -29.21 15.34
C ARG A 149 47.91 -28.96 15.36
N SER A 150 48.61 -29.67 16.23
CA SER A 150 50.07 -29.92 16.24
C SER A 150 50.20 -31.25 16.98
N THR A 151 50.68 -32.35 16.41
CA THR A 151 51.81 -32.62 15.51
C THR A 151 51.53 -33.91 14.76
#